data_AF-A0A1H9VD32-F1
#
_entry.id   AF-A0A1H9VD32-F1
#
_cell.length_a   1.000
_cell.length_b   1.000
_cell.length_c   1.000
_cell.angle_alpha   90.00
_cell.angle_beta   90.00
_cell.angle_gamma   90.00
#
_symmetry.space_group_name_H-M   'P 1'
#
loop_
_entity.id
_entity.type
_entity.pdbx_description
1 polymer ?
#
loop_
_entity_poly.entity_id
_entity_poly.type
_entity_poly.pdbx_seq_one_letter_code
_entity_poly.pdbx_strand_id
1 'polypeptide(L)'
;MATRRERLREQTSAEIKAAALAHLREGGGAALSLRAVAVSIGMSPAGLYRYYPNRDALLTELITDGFAALAHEVARARDAAEGDAFVAAALAYREWALAHPHEFALLYGTPIPDYQAPESGPTSHASRDVGAAFVPPIVAAWHRGTLKRQEVTPALNTFAAAVDLPPDAAAVAFTAWTAIHGQVVLETFGHLAWLGEDPAPLAESRFHALSEDLGIAP
;
A
#
# COMPACT_ATOMS: atom_id res chain seq x y z
N MET A 1 13.01 5.83 26.31
CA MET A 1 14.24 5.73 25.48
C MET A 1 14.58 4.26 25.34
N ALA A 2 14.74 3.76 24.11
CA ALA A 2 15.11 2.36 23.87
C ALA A 2 16.50 2.05 24.45
N THR A 3 16.67 0.85 24.99
CA THR A 3 17.94 0.32 25.47
C THR A 3 18.89 0.06 24.31
N ARG A 4 20.20 -0.05 24.59
CA ARG A 4 21.20 -0.45 23.58
C ARG A 4 20.87 -1.79 22.93
N ARG A 5 20.31 -2.72 23.71
CA ARG A 5 19.92 -4.05 23.24
C ARG A 5 18.74 -4.01 22.28
N GLU A 6 17.74 -3.18 22.56
CA GLU A 6 16.58 -2.98 21.67
C GLU A 6 17.03 -2.37 20.34
N ARG A 7 17.83 -1.30 20.36
CA ARG A 7 18.37 -0.69 19.13
C ARG A 7 19.16 -1.67 18.27
N LEU A 8 20.02 -2.51 18.88
CA LEU A 8 20.75 -3.54 18.14
C LEU A 8 19.82 -4.58 17.53
N ARG A 9 18.74 -4.95 18.23
CA ARG A 9 17.74 -5.90 17.73
C ARG A 9 16.97 -5.30 16.56
N GLU A 10 16.55 -4.04 16.66
CA GLU A 10 15.87 -3.31 15.58
C GLU A 10 16.77 -3.18 14.34
N GLN A 11 18.03 -2.79 14.52
CA GLN A 11 19.00 -2.70 13.44
C GLN A 11 19.20 -4.06 12.75
N THR A 12 19.41 -5.12 13.53
CA THR A 12 19.57 -6.48 12.96
C THR A 12 18.31 -6.92 12.22
N SER A 13 17.13 -6.58 12.74
CA SER A 13 15.85 -6.87 12.09
C SER A 13 15.73 -6.13 10.76
N ALA A 14 16.12 -4.85 10.71
CA ALA A 14 16.16 -4.06 9.48
C ALA A 14 17.13 -4.65 8.44
N GLU A 15 18.31 -5.10 8.86
CA GLU A 15 19.28 -5.77 7.98
C GLU A 15 18.71 -7.07 7.39
N ILE A 16 18.02 -7.89 8.20
CA ILE A 16 17.33 -9.11 7.72
C ILE A 16 16.26 -8.75 6.68
N LYS A 17 15.41 -7.75 6.98
CA LYS A 17 14.32 -7.34 6.07
C LYS A 17 14.85 -6.79 4.76
N ALA A 18 15.91 -5.97 4.78
CA ALA A 18 16.54 -5.43 3.59
C ALA A 18 17.10 -6.55 2.68
N ALA A 19 17.78 -7.53 3.27
CA ALA A 19 18.28 -8.69 2.53
C ALA A 19 17.14 -9.55 1.97
N ALA A 20 16.07 -9.76 2.74
CA ALA A 20 14.89 -10.48 2.29
C ALA A 20 14.20 -9.81 1.10
N LEU A 21 14.06 -8.47 1.13
CA LEU A 21 13.56 -7.70 -0.02
C LEU A 21 14.46 -7.88 -1.24
N ALA A 22 15.79 -7.85 -1.09
CA ALA A 22 16.70 -8.11 -2.21
C ALA A 22 16.47 -9.50 -2.84
N HIS A 23 16.31 -10.54 -2.02
CA HIS A 23 15.97 -11.88 -2.53
C HIS A 23 14.61 -11.93 -3.26
N LEU A 24 13.60 -11.19 -2.78
CA LEU A 24 12.30 -11.08 -3.46
C LEU A 24 12.42 -10.39 -4.82
N ARG A 25 13.31 -9.40 -4.95
CA ARG A 25 13.57 -8.70 -6.23
C ARG A 25 14.18 -9.62 -7.27
N GLU A 26 15.09 -10.51 -6.86
CA GLU A 26 15.83 -11.40 -7.76
C GLU A 26 15.05 -12.67 -8.14
N GLY A 27 14.31 -13.27 -7.19
CA GLY A 27 13.69 -14.59 -7.36
C GLY A 27 12.18 -14.67 -7.11
N GLY A 28 11.54 -13.54 -6.76
CA GLY A 28 10.11 -13.49 -6.42
C GLY A 28 9.77 -14.15 -5.07
N GLY A 29 8.48 -14.12 -4.73
CA GLY A 29 7.96 -14.61 -3.43
C GLY A 29 8.30 -16.06 -3.10
N ALA A 30 8.35 -16.94 -4.11
CA ALA A 30 8.63 -18.37 -3.92
C ALA A 30 10.11 -18.66 -3.59
N ALA A 31 11.03 -17.77 -3.95
CA ALA A 31 12.46 -17.97 -3.73
C ALA A 31 12.94 -17.54 -2.33
N LEU A 32 12.08 -16.87 -1.54
CA LEU A 32 12.48 -16.38 -0.21
C LEU A 32 12.75 -17.54 0.75
N SER A 33 14.00 -17.65 1.20
CA SER A 33 14.47 -18.64 2.16
C SER A 33 15.19 -17.97 3.31
N LEU A 34 14.77 -18.23 4.55
CA LEU A 34 15.45 -17.74 5.76
C LEU A 34 16.94 -18.15 5.80
N ARG A 35 17.29 -19.32 5.24
CA ARG A 35 18.70 -19.74 5.18
C ARG A 35 19.48 -18.91 4.16
N ALA A 36 18.90 -18.64 2.99
CA ALA A 36 19.54 -17.81 1.98
C ALA A 36 19.76 -16.38 2.49
N VAL A 37 18.74 -15.81 3.16
CA VAL A 37 18.84 -14.49 3.81
C VAL A 37 19.92 -14.48 4.89
N ALA A 38 19.98 -15.51 5.74
CA ALA A 38 21.03 -15.61 6.77
C ALA A 38 22.43 -15.61 6.15
N VAL A 39 22.63 -16.41 5.09
CA VAL A 39 23.92 -16.50 4.37
C VAL A 39 24.30 -15.17 3.72
N SER A 40 23.37 -14.45 3.09
CA SER A 40 23.67 -13.20 2.38
C SER A 40 24.12 -12.07 3.30
N ILE A 41 23.72 -12.09 4.59
CA ILE A 41 24.15 -11.11 5.60
C ILE A 41 25.21 -11.66 6.58
N GLY A 42 25.76 -12.85 6.34
CA GLY A 42 26.78 -13.46 7.21
C GLY A 42 26.27 -13.89 8.59
N MET A 43 24.96 -14.10 8.74
CA MET A 43 24.33 -14.59 9.97
C MET A 43 24.20 -16.11 9.96
N SER A 44 24.29 -16.76 11.13
CA SER A 44 23.95 -18.17 11.22
C SER A 44 22.44 -18.38 11.04
N PRO A 45 21.97 -19.48 10.41
CA PRO A 45 20.54 -19.77 10.30
C PRO A 45 19.84 -19.78 11.67
N ALA A 46 20.48 -20.38 12.68
CA ALA A 46 19.97 -20.40 14.04
C ALA A 46 19.84 -19.00 14.67
N GLY A 47 20.70 -18.05 14.28
CA GLY A 47 20.57 -16.65 14.66
C GLY A 47 19.34 -16.00 14.06
N LEU A 48 19.10 -16.21 12.77
CA LEU A 48 17.97 -15.63 12.05
C LEU A 48 16.62 -16.18 12.54
N TYR A 49 16.55 -17.47 12.87
CA TYR A 49 15.35 -18.08 13.48
C TYR A 49 14.95 -17.47 14.85
N ARG A 50 15.85 -16.75 15.54
CA ARG A 50 15.52 -16.00 16.78
C ARG A 50 14.84 -14.65 16.50
N TYR A 51 14.90 -14.17 15.26
CA TYR A 51 14.19 -12.98 14.80
C TYR A 51 12.87 -13.38 14.14
N TYR A 52 12.93 -14.35 13.23
CA TYR A 52 11.77 -14.81 12.46
C TYR A 52 11.66 -16.34 12.55
N PRO A 53 10.61 -16.88 13.20
CA PRO A 53 10.49 -18.32 13.40
C PRO A 53 10.30 -19.10 12.09
N ASN A 54 9.78 -18.47 11.04
CA ASN A 54 9.56 -19.06 9.73
C ASN A 54 9.51 -17.98 8.63
N ARG A 55 9.44 -18.43 7.36
CA ARG A 55 9.33 -17.57 6.17
C ARG A 55 8.12 -16.65 6.26
N ASP A 56 6.98 -17.18 6.68
CA ASP A 56 5.71 -16.44 6.69
C ASP A 56 5.69 -15.32 7.72
N ALA A 57 6.38 -15.49 8.85
CA ALA A 57 6.57 -14.43 9.85
C ALA A 57 7.39 -13.27 9.26
N LEU A 58 8.45 -13.58 8.49
CA LEU A 58 9.23 -12.55 7.80
C LEU A 58 8.41 -11.88 6.70
N LEU A 59 7.65 -12.64 5.89
CA LEU A 59 6.78 -12.08 4.85
C LEU A 59 5.69 -11.17 5.44
N THR A 60 5.06 -11.58 6.53
CA THR A 60 4.03 -10.81 7.23
C THR A 60 4.59 -9.45 7.66
N GLU A 61 5.80 -9.43 8.20
CA GLU A 61 6.46 -8.19 8.63
C GLU A 61 6.85 -7.30 7.45
N LEU A 62 7.37 -7.88 6.35
CA LEU A 62 7.66 -7.12 5.13
C LEU A 62 6.40 -6.50 4.51
N ILE A 63 5.29 -7.24 4.48
CA ILE A 63 4.01 -6.75 3.96
C ILE A 63 3.46 -5.65 4.87
N THR A 64 3.51 -5.84 6.19
CA THR A 64 3.09 -4.82 7.17
C THR A 64 3.91 -3.54 7.03
N ASP A 65 5.24 -3.64 6.92
CA ASP A 65 6.11 -2.48 6.71
C ASP A 65 5.81 -1.77 5.40
N GLY A 66 5.62 -2.52 4.31
CA GLY A 66 5.32 -1.95 2.99
C GLY A 66 4.01 -1.16 3.00
N PHE A 67 2.94 -1.73 3.57
CA PHE A 67 1.68 -1.01 3.74
C PHE A 67 1.83 0.22 4.66
N ALA A 68 2.58 0.11 5.75
CA ALA A 68 2.79 1.23 6.67
C ALA A 68 3.57 2.38 6.01
N ALA A 69 4.61 2.07 5.23
CA ALA A 69 5.38 3.06 4.48
C ALA A 69 4.51 3.75 3.41
N LEU A 70 3.72 2.98 2.67
CA LEU A 70 2.78 3.52 1.69
C LEU A 70 1.71 4.41 2.33
N ALA A 71 1.08 3.94 3.43
CA ALA A 71 0.08 4.72 4.15
C ALA A 71 0.66 6.04 4.67
N HIS A 72 1.91 6.01 5.17
CA HIS A 72 2.61 7.20 5.64
C HIS A 72 2.79 8.23 4.52
N GLU A 73 3.31 7.84 3.36
CA GLU A 73 3.54 8.79 2.26
C GLU A 73 2.23 9.39 1.73
N VAL A 74 1.18 8.57 1.60
CA VAL A 74 -0.14 9.02 1.15
C VAL A 74 -0.75 10.02 2.15
N ALA A 75 -0.72 9.70 3.45
CA ALA A 75 -1.24 10.58 4.48
C ALA A 75 -0.44 11.90 4.55
N ARG A 76 0.89 11.82 4.47
CA ARG A 76 1.78 13.00 4.48
C ARG A 76 1.47 13.94 3.31
N ALA A 77 1.27 13.41 2.10
CA ALA A 77 0.95 14.22 0.93
C ALA A 77 -0.44 14.85 1.01
N ARG A 78 -1.45 14.10 1.47
CA ARG A 78 -2.80 14.63 1.74
C ARG A 78 -2.74 15.80 2.73
N ASP A 79 -2.06 15.61 3.86
CA ASP A 79 -2.07 16.60 4.96
C ASP A 79 -1.29 17.88 4.62
N ALA A 80 -0.33 17.78 3.68
CA ALA A 80 0.43 18.92 3.18
C ALA A 80 -0.23 19.63 1.98
N ALA A 81 -1.35 19.13 1.47
CA ALA A 81 -1.96 19.66 0.26
C ALA A 81 -2.62 21.03 0.50
N GLU A 82 -2.23 22.03 -0.30
CA GLU A 82 -2.89 23.34 -0.35
C GLU A 82 -4.10 23.36 -1.32
N GLY A 83 -4.22 22.34 -2.18
CA GLY A 83 -5.27 22.18 -3.18
C GLY A 83 -6.12 20.94 -2.94
N ASP A 84 -6.37 20.17 -4.00
CA ASP A 84 -7.14 18.92 -3.90
C ASP A 84 -6.34 17.84 -3.16
N ALA A 85 -6.66 17.66 -1.88
CA ALA A 85 -6.01 16.68 -1.01
C ALA A 85 -6.22 15.22 -1.44
N PHE A 86 -7.30 14.92 -2.17
CA PHE A 86 -7.52 13.58 -2.72
C PHE A 86 -6.57 13.31 -3.88
N VAL A 87 -6.38 14.30 -4.77
CA VAL A 87 -5.41 14.18 -5.87
C VAL A 87 -3.98 14.08 -5.35
N ALA A 88 -3.61 14.88 -4.34
CA ALA A 88 -2.30 14.79 -3.71
C ALA A 88 -2.02 13.39 -3.12
N ALA A 89 -3.02 12.80 -2.46
CA ALA A 89 -2.94 11.43 -1.95
C ALA A 89 -2.77 10.40 -3.08
N ALA A 90 -3.52 10.54 -4.19
CA ALA A 90 -3.46 9.64 -5.33
C ALA A 90 -2.11 9.70 -6.06
N LEU A 91 -1.54 10.90 -6.21
CA LEU A 91 -0.21 11.09 -6.77
C LEU A 91 0.87 10.48 -5.88
N ALA A 92 0.80 10.67 -4.56
CA ALA A 92 1.76 10.04 -3.65
C ALA A 92 1.68 8.51 -3.65
N TYR A 93 0.47 7.94 -3.74
CA TYR A 93 0.27 6.50 -3.90
C TYR A 93 0.95 5.98 -5.18
N ARG A 94 0.78 6.71 -6.29
CA ARG A 94 1.44 6.41 -7.57
C ARG A 94 2.96 6.53 -7.48
N GLU A 95 3.47 7.65 -6.96
CA GLU A 95 4.91 7.91 -6.83
C GLU A 95 5.60 6.85 -5.98
N TRP A 96 5.00 6.47 -4.86
CA TRP A 96 5.53 5.41 -4.02
C TRP A 96 5.60 4.07 -4.76
N ALA A 97 4.53 3.70 -5.47
CA ALA A 97 4.47 2.44 -6.22
C ALA A 97 5.55 2.37 -7.33
N LEU A 98 5.75 3.46 -8.06
CA LEU A 98 6.77 3.54 -9.12
C LEU A 98 8.19 3.58 -8.57
N ALA A 99 8.41 4.18 -7.39
CA ALA A 99 9.71 4.19 -6.73
C ALA A 99 10.04 2.83 -6.06
N HIS A 100 9.03 2.05 -5.68
CA HIS A 100 9.19 0.78 -4.96
C HIS A 100 8.45 -0.38 -5.66
N PRO A 101 8.70 -0.66 -6.96
CA PRO A 101 7.87 -1.57 -7.75
C PRO A 101 7.84 -3.00 -7.20
N HIS A 102 8.92 -3.45 -6.58
CA HIS A 102 9.01 -4.79 -5.99
C HIS A 102 8.28 -4.91 -4.65
N GLU A 103 8.27 -3.84 -3.85
CA GLU A 103 7.48 -3.79 -2.63
C GLU A 103 6.01 -3.64 -2.99
N PHE A 104 5.67 -2.82 -3.99
CA PHE A 104 4.33 -2.75 -4.54
C PHE A 104 3.84 -4.11 -5.07
N ALA A 105 4.69 -4.86 -5.77
CA ALA A 105 4.39 -6.23 -6.19
C ALA A 105 4.20 -7.20 -5.02
N LEU A 106 4.90 -7.00 -3.89
CA LEU A 106 4.68 -7.79 -2.68
C LEU A 106 3.29 -7.54 -2.07
N LEU A 107 2.79 -6.29 -2.15
CA LEU A 107 1.50 -5.90 -1.59
C LEU A 107 0.30 -6.23 -2.50
N TYR A 108 0.44 -5.99 -3.81
CA TYR A 108 -0.67 -6.00 -4.77
C TYR A 108 -0.41 -6.84 -6.03
N GLY A 109 0.75 -7.49 -6.13
CA GLY A 109 1.10 -8.35 -7.26
C GLY A 109 0.53 -9.75 -7.14
N THR A 110 1.20 -10.71 -7.80
CA THR A 110 0.79 -12.12 -7.76
C THR A 110 0.86 -12.67 -6.33
N PRO A 111 -0.19 -13.35 -5.84
CA PRO A 111 -0.17 -14.00 -4.53
C PRO A 111 1.05 -14.89 -4.34
N ILE A 112 1.68 -14.80 -3.17
CA ILE A 112 2.86 -15.60 -2.84
C ILE A 112 2.43 -17.05 -2.59
N PRO A 113 3.00 -18.04 -3.32
CA PRO A 113 2.68 -19.44 -3.08
C PRO A 113 2.90 -19.85 -1.61
N ASP A 114 1.94 -20.61 -1.10
CA ASP A 114 1.89 -21.20 0.24
C ASP A 114 1.91 -20.19 1.40
N TYR A 115 1.81 -18.88 1.13
CA TYR A 115 1.66 -17.85 2.15
C TYR A 115 0.18 -17.49 2.32
N GLN A 116 -0.26 -17.39 3.58
CA GLN A 116 -1.57 -16.87 3.93
C GLN A 116 -1.39 -15.75 4.96
N ALA A 117 -1.82 -14.55 4.62
CA ALA A 117 -1.84 -13.44 5.57
C ALA A 117 -2.81 -13.77 6.72
N PRO A 118 -2.44 -13.53 7.99
CA PRO A 118 -3.35 -13.76 9.10
C PRO A 118 -4.63 -12.92 8.96
N GLU A 119 -5.79 -13.58 9.09
CA GLU A 119 -7.09 -12.89 9.06
C GLU A 119 -7.17 -11.84 10.17
N SER A 120 -7.52 -10.61 9.82
CA SER A 120 -7.56 -9.48 10.77
C SER A 120 -6.27 -9.28 11.56
N GLY A 121 -5.13 -9.68 10.98
CA GLY A 121 -3.81 -9.52 11.56
C GLY A 121 -3.10 -8.21 11.19
N PRO A 122 -1.79 -8.09 11.49
CA PRO A 122 -1.00 -6.89 11.24
C PRO A 122 -1.02 -6.41 9.79
N THR A 123 -1.03 -7.34 8.83
CA THR A 123 -1.10 -7.01 7.40
C THR A 123 -2.45 -6.45 7.00
N SER A 124 -3.55 -7.02 7.53
CA SER A 124 -4.91 -6.51 7.31
C SER A 124 -5.09 -5.11 7.88
N HIS A 125 -4.52 -4.84 9.06
CA HIS A 125 -4.58 -3.52 9.69
C HIS A 125 -3.78 -2.49 8.87
N ALA A 126 -2.52 -2.79 8.55
CA ALA A 126 -1.69 -1.89 7.76
C ALA A 126 -2.29 -1.61 6.37
N SER A 127 -2.91 -2.62 5.73
CA SER A 127 -3.62 -2.43 4.47
C SER A 127 -4.79 -1.45 4.58
N ARG A 128 -5.53 -1.46 5.70
CA ARG A 128 -6.61 -0.51 5.95
C ARG A 128 -6.08 0.92 6.14
N ASP A 129 -4.91 1.09 6.73
CA ASP A 129 -4.31 2.42 6.94
C ASP A 129 -4.04 3.15 5.62
N VAL A 130 -3.70 2.41 4.54
CA VAL A 130 -3.59 2.99 3.19
C VAL A 130 -4.94 3.55 2.72
N GLY A 131 -6.02 2.78 2.87
CA GLY A 131 -7.36 3.23 2.51
C GLY A 131 -7.85 4.40 3.36
N ALA A 132 -7.58 4.34 4.68
CA ALA A 132 -7.90 5.40 5.63
C ALA A 132 -7.23 6.74 5.26
N ALA A 133 -6.09 6.70 4.58
CA ALA A 133 -5.44 7.91 4.10
C ALA A 133 -6.31 8.68 3.08
N PHE A 134 -7.16 8.02 2.29
CA PHE A 134 -8.05 8.65 1.31
C PHE A 134 -9.41 9.10 1.86
N VAL A 135 -9.79 8.65 3.06
CA VAL A 135 -11.12 8.88 3.64
C VAL A 135 -11.42 10.37 3.95
N PRO A 136 -10.50 11.16 4.54
CA PRO A 136 -10.82 12.53 4.96
C PRO A 136 -11.36 13.46 3.85
N PRO A 137 -10.77 13.56 2.65
CA PRO A 137 -11.33 14.42 1.59
C PRO A 137 -12.73 13.95 1.15
N ILE A 138 -12.99 12.65 1.15
CA ILE A 138 -14.30 12.07 0.80
C ILE A 138 -15.34 12.43 1.88
N VAL A 139 -14.99 12.31 3.16
CA VAL A 139 -15.87 12.72 4.28
C VAL A 139 -16.15 14.22 4.24
N ALA A 140 -15.14 15.04 3.94
CA ALA A 140 -15.33 16.47 3.79
C ALA A 140 -16.33 16.79 2.66
N ALA A 141 -16.20 16.14 1.51
CA ALA A 141 -17.13 16.30 0.40
C ALA A 141 -18.55 15.77 0.71
N TRP A 142 -18.64 14.68 1.48
CA TRP A 142 -19.92 14.16 1.97
C TRP A 142 -20.64 15.18 2.85
N HIS A 143 -19.94 15.80 3.81
CA HIS A 143 -20.49 16.86 4.65
C HIS A 143 -20.89 18.11 3.87
N ARG A 144 -20.19 18.44 2.77
CA ARG A 144 -20.57 19.53 1.84
C ARG A 144 -21.76 19.15 0.94
N GLY A 145 -22.11 17.87 0.86
CA GLY A 145 -23.16 17.37 -0.03
C GLY A 145 -22.79 17.40 -1.52
N THR A 146 -21.49 17.38 -1.84
CA THR A 146 -20.99 17.50 -3.23
C THR A 146 -20.77 16.16 -3.91
N LEU A 147 -20.66 15.07 -3.14
CA LEU A 147 -20.42 13.74 -3.67
C LEU A 147 -21.45 13.35 -4.73
N LYS A 148 -20.95 12.82 -5.85
CA LYS A 148 -21.81 12.29 -6.92
C LYS A 148 -22.25 10.88 -6.56
N ARG A 149 -23.57 10.67 -6.62
CA ARG A 149 -24.20 9.38 -6.31
C ARG A 149 -23.59 8.26 -7.15
N GLN A 150 -23.13 7.22 -6.47
CA GLN A 150 -22.71 5.95 -7.07
C GLN A 150 -23.78 4.88 -6.82
N GLU A 151 -23.71 3.78 -7.55
CA GLU A 151 -24.56 2.62 -7.29
C GLU A 151 -24.14 1.95 -5.97
N VAL A 152 -25.09 1.74 -5.06
CA VAL A 152 -24.87 1.04 -3.80
C VAL A 152 -25.41 -0.38 -3.94
N THR A 153 -24.52 -1.37 -3.85
CA THR A 153 -24.86 -2.80 -3.87
C THR A 153 -24.70 -3.38 -2.46
N PRO A 154 -25.29 -4.56 -2.16
CA PRO A 154 -25.12 -5.20 -0.85
C PRO A 154 -23.66 -5.45 -0.45
N ALA A 155 -22.76 -5.68 -1.41
CA ALA A 155 -21.33 -5.88 -1.15
C ALA A 155 -20.66 -4.62 -0.57
N LEU A 156 -21.14 -3.43 -0.95
CA LEU A 156 -20.61 -2.17 -0.43
C LEU A 156 -21.00 -1.92 1.02
N ASN A 157 -22.04 -2.58 1.56
CA ASN A 157 -22.38 -2.44 2.98
C ASN A 157 -21.29 -3.01 3.90
N THR A 158 -20.66 -4.12 3.51
CA THR A 158 -19.52 -4.68 4.25
C THR A 158 -18.31 -3.75 4.20
N PHE A 159 -18.04 -3.17 3.03
CA PHE A 159 -16.97 -2.19 2.87
C PHE A 159 -17.24 -0.93 3.69
N ALA A 160 -18.44 -0.36 3.58
CA ALA A 160 -18.90 0.81 4.33
C ALA A 160 -18.70 0.65 5.84
N ALA A 161 -19.09 -0.51 6.39
CA ALA A 161 -18.87 -0.83 7.80
C ALA A 161 -17.38 -0.96 8.18
N ALA A 162 -16.54 -1.45 7.26
CA ALA A 162 -15.11 -1.62 7.51
C ALA A 162 -14.32 -0.29 7.50
N VAL A 163 -14.81 0.72 6.79
CA VAL A 163 -14.18 2.05 6.68
C VAL A 163 -14.95 3.16 7.39
N ASP A 164 -15.99 2.79 8.16
CA ASP A 164 -16.86 3.71 8.92
C ASP A 164 -17.42 4.87 8.07
N LEU A 165 -17.91 4.54 6.88
CA LEU A 165 -18.54 5.50 5.97
C LEU A 165 -20.03 5.18 5.76
N PRO A 166 -20.88 6.20 5.56
CA PRO A 166 -22.20 6.04 4.97
C PRO A 166 -22.12 5.29 3.63
N PRO A 167 -23.11 4.45 3.26
CA PRO A 167 -23.01 3.61 2.06
C PRO A 167 -22.78 4.38 0.75
N ASP A 168 -23.32 5.59 0.63
CA ASP A 168 -23.11 6.48 -0.52
C ASP A 168 -21.68 7.02 -0.60
N ALA A 169 -21.10 7.45 0.52
CA ALA A 169 -19.70 7.85 0.60
C ALA A 169 -18.74 6.67 0.40
N ALA A 170 -19.09 5.49 0.93
CA ALA A 170 -18.33 4.26 0.73
C ALA A 170 -18.31 3.82 -0.74
N ALA A 171 -19.43 4.00 -1.46
CA ALA A 171 -19.49 3.71 -2.89
C ALA A 171 -18.57 4.63 -3.70
N VAL A 172 -18.50 5.93 -3.35
CA VAL A 172 -17.52 6.86 -3.93
C VAL A 172 -16.08 6.41 -3.63
N ALA A 173 -15.79 6.08 -2.38
CA ALA A 173 -14.45 5.62 -1.99
C ALA A 173 -14.02 4.35 -2.74
N PHE A 174 -14.95 3.42 -2.97
CA PHE A 174 -14.68 2.21 -3.73
C PHE A 174 -14.40 2.49 -5.22
N THR A 175 -15.21 3.35 -5.85
CA THR A 175 -14.97 3.77 -7.25
C THR A 175 -13.63 4.51 -7.39
N ALA A 176 -13.34 5.43 -6.46
CA ALA A 176 -12.07 6.15 -6.43
C ALA A 176 -10.87 5.20 -6.30
N TRP A 177 -10.92 4.29 -5.32
CA TRP A 177 -9.86 3.32 -5.08
C TRP A 177 -9.58 2.45 -6.29
N THR A 178 -10.62 1.86 -6.89
CA THR A 178 -10.45 0.94 -8.03
C THR A 178 -9.90 1.65 -9.27
N ALA A 179 -10.27 2.90 -9.51
CA ALA A 179 -9.74 3.71 -10.60
C ALA A 179 -8.27 4.08 -10.39
N ILE A 180 -7.90 4.58 -9.21
CA ILE A 180 -6.50 4.93 -8.88
C ILE A 180 -5.63 3.67 -8.91
N HIS A 181 -6.04 2.64 -8.17
CA HIS A 181 -5.28 1.40 -8.06
C HIS A 181 -5.09 0.72 -9.40
N GLY A 182 -6.15 0.61 -10.21
CA GLY A 182 -6.08 -0.01 -11.53
C GLY A 182 -5.09 0.71 -12.45
N GLN A 183 -5.08 2.05 -12.44
CA GLN A 183 -4.12 2.81 -13.23
C GLN A 183 -2.68 2.61 -12.73
N VAL A 184 -2.45 2.70 -11.42
CA VAL A 184 -1.10 2.55 -10.82
C VAL A 184 -0.56 1.14 -11.02
N VAL A 185 -1.40 0.10 -10.98
CA VAL A 185 -1.02 -1.27 -11.33
C VAL A 185 -0.57 -1.36 -12.79
N LEU A 186 -1.33 -0.78 -13.72
CA LEU A 186 -0.98 -0.77 -15.14
C LEU A 186 0.34 -0.04 -15.41
N GLU A 187 0.61 1.06 -14.69
CA GLU A 187 1.88 1.78 -14.77
C GLU A 187 3.04 0.98 -14.16
N THR A 188 2.90 0.56 -12.89
CA THR A 188 3.97 -0.06 -12.11
C THR A 188 4.41 -1.41 -12.70
N PHE A 189 3.49 -2.17 -13.27
CA PHE A 189 3.81 -3.46 -13.91
C PHE A 189 4.08 -3.34 -15.41
N GLY A 190 4.24 -2.12 -15.94
CA GLY A 190 4.74 -1.87 -17.29
C GLY A 190 3.73 -2.10 -18.42
N HIS A 191 2.44 -2.25 -18.11
CA HIS A 191 1.38 -2.41 -19.12
C HIS A 191 1.11 -1.15 -19.95
N LEU A 192 1.67 0.00 -19.53
CA LEU A 192 1.57 1.28 -20.25
C LEU A 192 2.88 1.72 -20.92
N ALA A 193 3.91 0.85 -20.93
CA ALA A 193 5.22 1.17 -21.53
C ALA A 193 5.14 1.51 -23.04
N TRP A 194 4.08 1.08 -23.74
CA TRP A 194 3.85 1.36 -25.15
C TRP A 194 3.52 2.83 -25.45
N LEU A 195 3.19 3.64 -24.44
CA LEU A 195 2.92 5.08 -24.61
C LEU A 195 4.18 5.88 -25.02
N GLY A 196 5.39 5.36 -24.75
CA GLY A 196 6.66 5.97 -25.18
C GLY A 196 7.05 7.28 -24.50
N GLU A 197 6.14 7.90 -23.74
CA GLU A 197 6.33 9.13 -22.96
C GLU A 197 6.09 8.89 -21.46
N ASP A 198 6.48 9.84 -20.61
CA ASP A 198 6.21 9.80 -19.17
C ASP A 198 4.70 9.83 -18.91
N PRO A 199 4.11 8.80 -18.27
CA PRO A 199 2.67 8.78 -18.00
C PRO A 199 2.23 9.74 -16.90
N ALA A 200 3.16 10.44 -16.20
CA ALA A 200 2.82 11.30 -15.07
C ALA A 200 1.79 12.40 -15.37
N PRO A 201 1.89 13.19 -16.46
CA PRO A 201 0.89 14.23 -16.74
C PRO A 201 -0.50 13.65 -17.05
N LEU A 202 -0.53 12.48 -17.70
CA LEU A 202 -1.79 11.77 -17.95
C LEU A 202 -2.41 11.29 -16.65
N ALA A 203 -1.59 10.75 -15.73
CA ALA A 203 -2.06 10.29 -14.44
C ALA A 203 -2.63 11.43 -13.59
N GLU A 204 -1.91 12.54 -13.51
CA GLU A 204 -2.35 13.75 -12.81
C GLU A 204 -3.68 14.28 -13.36
N SER A 205 -3.77 14.44 -14.69
CA SER A 205 -5.01 14.86 -15.34
C SER A 205 -6.19 13.92 -15.04
N ARG A 206 -5.96 12.61 -15.04
CA ARG A 206 -6.99 11.60 -14.74
C ARG A 206 -7.41 11.63 -13.26
N PHE A 207 -6.50 11.85 -12.33
CA PHE A 207 -6.83 11.94 -10.91
C PHE A 207 -7.62 13.22 -10.59
N HIS A 208 -7.30 14.35 -11.23
CA HIS A 208 -8.12 15.56 -11.14
C HIS A 208 -9.53 15.33 -11.69
N ALA A 209 -9.66 14.78 -12.91
CA ALA A 209 -10.96 14.48 -13.50
C ALA A 209 -11.77 13.51 -12.62
N LEU A 210 -11.14 12.48 -12.07
CA LEU A 210 -11.78 11.55 -11.13
C LEU A 210 -12.31 12.25 -9.88
N SER A 211 -11.53 13.18 -9.30
CA SER A 211 -11.95 13.95 -8.13
C SER A 211 -13.18 14.83 -8.43
N GLU A 212 -13.19 15.50 -9.59
CA GLU A 212 -14.30 16.31 -10.06
C GLU A 212 -15.56 15.48 -10.35
N ASP A 213 -15.40 14.38 -11.10
CA ASP A 213 -16.47 13.46 -11.49
C ASP A 213 -17.13 12.78 -10.29
N LEU A 214 -16.38 12.55 -9.22
CA LEU A 214 -16.90 11.99 -7.97
C LEU A 214 -17.40 13.07 -6.99
N GLY A 215 -17.17 14.36 -7.29
CA GLY A 215 -17.56 15.47 -6.44
C GLY A 215 -16.75 15.58 -5.15
N ILE A 216 -15.52 15.07 -5.15
CA ILE A 216 -14.58 15.10 -4.01
C ILE A 216 -13.87 16.46 -3.96
N ALA A 217 -13.56 17.01 -5.13
CA ALA A 217 -12.86 18.29 -5.30
C ALA A 217 -13.41 19.39 -4.35
N PRO A 218 -12.52 20.22 -3.76
CA PRO A 218 -12.85 21.18 -2.70
C PRO A 218 -14.01 22.13 -3.08
#